data_AF-A0A7J2ZCY9-F1
#
_entry.id   AF-A0A7J2ZCY9-F1
#
_cell.length_a   1.000
_cell.length_b   1.000
_cell.length_c   1.000
_cell.angle_alpha   90.00
_cell.angle_beta   90.00
_cell.angle_gamma   90.00
#
_symmetry.space_group_name_H-M   'P 1'
#
loop_
_entity.id
_entity.type
_entity.pdbx_description
1 polymer ?
#
loop_
_entity_poly.entity_id
_entity_poly.type
_entity_poly.pdbx_seq_one_letter_code
_entity_poly.pdbx_strand_id
1 'polypeptide(L)'
;MEEKPKLKVTLLTGRTIEQGAGKERGKSSKEYVESVSVCFMDPEDMKKLGVKDGVNVQVSTAFGSVVVKAKKSLRAPHPGVIFIPYGLWANVVVDPETHGIGMPSFKGIPATVEPAPDKPVLGLEELLKTVFRKG
;
A
#
# COMPACT_ATOMS: atom_id res chain seq x y z
N MET A 1 -12.20 -24.35 -0.71
CA MET A 1 -11.37 -23.15 -0.88
C MET A 1 -11.18 -22.57 0.50
N GLU A 2 -9.96 -22.60 1.02
CA GLU A 2 -9.66 -22.03 2.34
C GLU A 2 -9.87 -20.52 2.29
N GLU A 3 -10.70 -19.99 3.18
CA GLU A 3 -10.96 -18.55 3.27
C GLU A 3 -9.68 -17.86 3.72
N LYS A 4 -9.08 -17.03 2.86
CA LYS A 4 -7.86 -16.30 3.20
C LYS A 4 -8.18 -15.31 4.33
N PRO A 5 -7.36 -15.24 5.40
CA PRO A 5 -7.62 -14.33 6.51
C PRO A 5 -7.58 -12.89 6.01
N LYS A 6 -8.57 -12.09 6.41
CA LYS A 6 -8.73 -10.69 6.01
C LYS A 6 -8.89 -9.81 7.23
N LEU A 7 -8.09 -8.76 7.34
CA LEU A 7 -8.16 -7.79 8.44
C LEU A 7 -8.73 -6.46 7.96
N LYS A 8 -9.62 -5.88 8.77
CA LYS A 8 -10.04 -4.49 8.64
C LYS A 8 -8.99 -3.61 9.30
N VAL A 9 -8.53 -2.59 8.58
CA VAL A 9 -7.45 -1.70 9.02
C VAL A 9 -7.74 -0.26 8.59
N THR A 10 -7.04 0.69 9.19
CA THR A 10 -6.98 2.08 8.77
C THR A 10 -5.72 2.30 7.96
N LEU A 11 -5.88 2.74 6.71
CA LEU A 11 -4.78 3.11 5.83
C LEU A 11 -4.33 4.54 6.12
N LEU A 12 -3.06 4.68 6.49
CA LEU A 12 -2.34 5.93 6.49
C LEU A 12 -1.39 5.98 5.30
N THR A 13 -1.18 7.17 4.78
CA THR A 13 -0.15 7.42 3.76
C THR A 13 0.71 8.61 4.15
N GLY A 14 1.93 8.68 3.63
CA GLY A 14 2.85 9.74 3.99
C GLY A 14 4.22 9.62 3.33
N ARG A 15 5.14 10.48 3.73
CA ARG A 15 6.51 10.49 3.22
C ARG A 15 7.41 9.61 4.07
N THR A 16 8.41 9.00 3.45
CA THR A 16 9.52 8.32 4.13
C THR A 16 10.83 8.87 3.59
N ILE A 17 11.92 8.63 4.34
CA ILE A 17 13.26 9.05 3.93
C ILE A 17 13.66 8.31 2.65
N GLU A 18 13.39 7.01 2.59
CA GLU A 18 13.70 6.13 1.46
C GLU A 18 12.92 6.56 0.21
N GLN A 19 11.64 6.94 0.37
CA GLN A 19 10.82 7.47 -0.71
C GLN A 19 11.38 8.79 -1.25
N GLY A 20 11.80 9.68 -0.36
CA GLY A 20 12.45 10.94 -0.72
C GLY A 20 13.75 10.72 -1.49
N ALA A 21 14.65 9.89 -0.95
CA ALA A 21 15.94 9.59 -1.58
C ALA A 21 15.77 8.85 -2.92
N GLY A 22 14.85 7.88 -3.00
CA GLY A 22 14.55 7.17 -4.24
C GLY A 22 13.99 8.08 -5.32
N LYS A 23 13.17 9.08 -4.94
CA LYS A 23 12.62 10.05 -5.88
C LYS A 23 13.72 10.85 -6.58
N GLU A 24 14.78 11.21 -5.88
CA GLU A 24 15.92 11.96 -6.45
C GLU A 24 16.73 11.11 -7.45
N ARG A 25 16.67 9.78 -7.36
CA ARG A 25 17.22 8.86 -8.38
C ARG A 25 16.29 8.65 -9.58
N GLY A 26 15.08 9.19 -9.53
CA GLY A 26 14.05 9.08 -10.56
C GLY A 26 12.90 8.16 -10.16
N LYS A 27 11.68 8.51 -10.57
CA LYS A 27 10.45 7.79 -10.21
C LYS A 27 10.32 6.41 -10.87
N SER A 28 11.09 6.13 -11.92
CA SER A 28 11.19 4.82 -12.56
C SER A 28 12.34 3.97 -12.00
N SER A 29 13.16 4.52 -11.10
CA SER A 29 14.26 3.77 -10.48
C SER A 29 13.71 2.62 -9.64
N LYS A 30 14.50 1.55 -9.56
CA LYS A 30 14.19 0.40 -8.72
C LYS A 30 14.03 0.83 -7.26
N GLU A 31 14.89 1.72 -6.78
CA GLU A 31 14.88 2.20 -5.40
C GLU A 31 13.62 2.99 -5.07
N TYR A 32 13.15 3.85 -5.98
CA TYR A 32 11.88 4.52 -5.77
C TYR A 32 10.74 3.51 -5.72
N VAL A 33 10.63 2.63 -6.72
CA VAL A 33 9.55 1.63 -6.81
C VAL A 33 9.52 0.75 -5.55
N GLU A 34 10.67 0.21 -5.12
CA GLU A 34 10.76 -0.61 -3.91
C GLU A 34 10.44 0.19 -2.64
N SER A 35 10.74 1.49 -2.59
CA SER A 35 10.43 2.34 -1.43
C SER A 35 8.95 2.70 -1.29
N VAL A 36 8.17 2.71 -2.39
CA VAL A 36 6.76 3.14 -2.40
C VAL A 36 5.75 2.03 -2.66
N SER A 37 6.21 0.82 -3.03
CA SER A 37 5.37 -0.36 -3.24
C SER A 37 5.34 -1.29 -2.03
N VAL A 38 5.48 -0.72 -0.83
CA VAL A 38 5.50 -1.42 0.47
C VAL A 38 4.34 -1.00 1.36
N CYS A 39 3.89 -1.92 2.20
CA CYS A 39 2.91 -1.68 3.24
C CYS A 39 3.54 -2.00 4.61
N PHE A 40 3.75 -0.99 5.43
CA PHE A 40 4.25 -1.15 6.78
C PHE A 40 3.10 -1.60 7.70
N MET A 41 3.30 -2.73 8.36
CA MET A 41 2.27 -3.38 9.17
C MET A 41 2.75 -3.65 10.59
N ASP A 42 1.81 -3.67 11.53
CA ASP A 42 2.08 -4.10 12.90
C ASP A 42 2.47 -5.60 12.93
N PRO A 43 3.50 -6.00 13.69
CA PRO A 43 3.89 -7.41 13.81
C PRO A 43 2.75 -8.35 14.25
N GLU A 44 1.83 -7.89 15.10
CA GLU A 44 0.69 -8.69 15.57
C GLU A 44 -0.33 -8.90 14.45
N ASP A 45 -0.60 -7.89 13.63
CA ASP A 45 -1.51 -8.03 12.50
C ASP A 45 -0.92 -8.92 11.40
N MET A 46 0.39 -8.81 11.16
CA MET A 46 1.10 -9.76 10.29
C MET A 46 0.95 -11.19 10.80
N LYS A 47 1.08 -11.41 12.12
CA LYS A 47 0.88 -12.73 12.75
C LYS A 47 -0.56 -13.23 12.58
N LYS A 48 -1.57 -12.38 12.80
CA LYS A 48 -3.00 -12.72 12.59
C LYS A 48 -3.30 -13.12 11.14
N LEU A 49 -2.64 -12.48 10.17
CA LEU A 49 -2.79 -12.81 8.75
C LEU A 49 -1.92 -13.99 8.29
N GLY A 50 -0.99 -14.48 9.12
CA GLY A 50 0.01 -15.47 8.72
C GLY A 50 1.02 -14.95 7.69
N VAL A 51 1.22 -13.62 7.59
CA VAL A 51 2.10 -12.98 6.62
C VAL A 51 3.48 -12.75 7.23
N LYS A 52 4.52 -13.15 6.50
CA LYS A 52 5.92 -12.87 6.88
C LYS A 52 6.40 -11.57 6.25
N ASP A 53 7.47 -11.01 6.81
CA ASP A 53 8.15 -9.85 6.21
C ASP A 53 8.59 -10.15 4.78
N GLY A 54 8.33 -9.22 3.86
CA GLY A 54 8.64 -9.36 2.44
C GLY A 54 7.61 -10.12 1.59
N VAL A 55 6.59 -10.74 2.21
CA VAL A 55 5.49 -11.40 1.49
C VAL A 55 4.49 -10.36 0.99
N ASN A 56 3.92 -10.59 -0.19
CA ASN A 56 2.96 -9.66 -0.79
C ASN A 56 1.59 -9.74 -0.10
N VAL A 57 0.94 -8.59 0.02
CA VAL A 57 -0.42 -8.44 0.52
C VAL A 57 -1.23 -7.60 -0.45
N GLN A 58 -2.52 -7.87 -0.53
CA GLN A 58 -3.45 -7.01 -1.25
C GLN A 58 -4.12 -6.06 -0.27
N VAL A 59 -4.01 -4.77 -0.52
CA VAL A 59 -4.72 -3.72 0.22
C VAL A 59 -5.88 -3.25 -0.64
N SER A 60 -7.08 -3.24 -0.09
CA SER A 60 -8.30 -2.85 -0.81
C SER A 60 -9.12 -1.85 0.00
N THR A 61 -9.60 -0.81 -0.67
CA THR A 61 -10.52 0.20 -0.13
C THR A 61 -11.76 0.27 -1.01
N ALA A 62 -12.68 1.21 -0.73
CA ALA A 62 -13.82 1.48 -1.61
C ALA A 62 -13.40 2.03 -2.99
N PHE A 63 -12.16 2.52 -3.12
CA PHE A 63 -11.69 3.26 -4.29
C PHE A 63 -10.81 2.43 -5.23
N GLY A 64 -10.28 1.30 -4.73
CA GLY A 64 -9.47 0.40 -5.54
C GLY A 64 -8.76 -0.66 -4.71
N SER A 65 -7.90 -1.42 -5.37
CA SER A 65 -7.07 -2.44 -4.74
C SER A 65 -5.67 -2.47 -5.34
N VAL A 66 -4.67 -2.67 -4.50
CA VAL A 66 -3.27 -2.73 -4.92
C VAL A 66 -2.54 -3.86 -4.20
N VAL A 67 -1.65 -4.55 -4.92
CA VAL A 67 -0.72 -5.52 -4.32
C VAL A 67 0.58 -4.80 -3.99
N VAL A 68 1.03 -4.93 -2.74
CA VAL A 68 2.23 -4.30 -2.19
C VAL A 68 2.97 -5.28 -1.30
N LYS A 69 4.27 -5.05 -1.09
CA LYS A 69 5.10 -5.90 -0.23
C LYS A 69 4.87 -5.58 1.23
N ALA A 70 4.47 -6.54 2.05
CA ALA A 70 4.35 -6.34 3.49
C ALA A 70 5.74 -6.14 4.11
N LYS A 71 5.87 -5.11 4.93
CA LYS A 71 7.07 -4.82 5.69
C LYS A 71 6.73 -4.65 7.16
N LYS A 72 7.47 -5.30 8.04
CA LYS A 72 7.31 -5.13 9.48
C LYS A 72 7.62 -3.69 9.85
N SER A 73 6.69 -3.03 10.52
CA SER A 73 6.88 -1.67 11.01
C SER A 73 7.86 -1.63 12.18
N LEU A 74 8.78 -0.67 12.14
CA LEU A 74 9.69 -0.36 13.25
C LEU A 74 9.03 0.53 14.31
N ARG A 75 7.80 1.01 14.07
CA ARG A 75 7.07 1.94 14.93
C ARG A 75 5.92 1.27 15.69
N ALA A 76 5.90 -0.06 15.73
CA ALA A 76 4.93 -0.82 16.50
C ALA A 76 5.00 -0.45 18.01
N PRO A 77 3.89 -0.61 18.77
CA PRO A 77 2.62 -1.18 18.36
C PRO A 77 1.65 -0.17 17.72
N HIS A 78 0.93 -0.61 16.70
CA HIS A 78 -0.19 0.11 16.05
C HIS A 78 -1.17 -0.88 15.37
N PRO A 79 -1.78 -1.81 16.12
CA PRO A 79 -2.70 -2.79 15.56
C PRO A 79 -3.90 -2.11 14.88
N GLY A 80 -4.35 -2.70 13.78
CA GLY A 80 -5.42 -2.14 12.95
C GLY A 80 -4.99 -0.96 12.08
N VAL A 81 -3.71 -0.59 12.05
CA VAL A 81 -3.19 0.53 11.25
C VAL A 81 -2.08 0.05 10.31
N ILE A 82 -2.21 0.41 9.04
CA ILE A 82 -1.19 0.16 8.01
C ILE A 82 -0.71 1.48 7.40
N PHE A 83 0.52 1.49 6.91
CA PHE A 83 1.11 2.67 6.30
C PHE A 83 1.72 2.37 4.92
N ILE A 84 1.30 3.09 3.88
CA ILE A 84 1.88 3.01 2.54
C ILE A 84 2.53 4.37 2.20
N PRO A 85 3.83 4.41 1.84
CA PRO A 85 4.47 5.64 1.42
C PRO A 85 3.80 6.26 0.18
N TYR A 86 3.88 7.59 0.05
CA TYR A 86 3.34 8.30 -1.11
C TYR A 86 3.97 7.79 -2.41
N GLY A 87 3.11 7.41 -3.36
CA GLY A 87 3.48 6.88 -4.66
C GLY A 87 2.25 6.41 -5.43
N LEU A 88 2.47 5.88 -6.64
CA LEU A 88 1.36 5.42 -7.48
C LEU A 88 0.53 4.32 -6.80
N TRP A 89 1.18 3.39 -6.09
CA TRP A 89 0.52 2.30 -5.36
C TRP A 89 -0.44 2.82 -4.28
N ALA A 90 -0.03 3.82 -3.49
CA ALA A 90 -0.93 4.47 -2.53
C ALA A 90 -2.12 5.14 -3.25
N ASN A 91 -1.86 5.84 -4.36
CA ASN A 91 -2.91 6.56 -5.09
C ASN A 91 -4.00 5.66 -5.68
N VAL A 92 -3.73 4.36 -5.87
CA VAL A 92 -4.74 3.40 -6.34
C VAL A 92 -5.84 3.14 -5.29
N VAL A 93 -5.57 3.39 -4.00
CA VAL A 93 -6.44 3.00 -2.89
C VAL A 93 -6.90 4.18 -2.02
N VAL A 94 -6.45 5.40 -2.29
CA VAL A 94 -6.88 6.61 -1.54
C VAL A 94 -8.21 7.15 -2.05
N ASP A 95 -8.91 7.87 -1.17
CA ASP A 95 -10.15 8.57 -1.51
C ASP A 95 -9.84 9.80 -2.39
N PRO A 96 -10.36 9.87 -3.63
CA PRO A 96 -10.15 11.02 -4.51
C PRO A 96 -11.04 12.22 -4.14
N GLU A 97 -12.03 12.06 -3.26
CA GLU A 97 -12.94 13.13 -2.85
C GLU A 97 -12.20 14.26 -2.15
N THR A 98 -12.48 15.49 -2.58
CA THR A 98 -11.80 16.69 -2.09
C THR A 98 -12.63 17.48 -1.10
N HIS A 99 -13.89 17.12 -0.88
CA HIS A 99 -14.82 17.80 0.02
C HIS A 99 -14.91 19.32 -0.22
N GLY A 100 -14.70 19.76 -1.47
CA GLY A 100 -14.73 21.18 -1.86
C GLY A 100 -13.54 22.02 -1.40
N ILE A 101 -12.47 21.41 -0.86
CA ILE A 101 -11.26 22.12 -0.38
C ILE A 101 -10.03 21.91 -1.29
N GLY A 102 -10.19 21.23 -2.43
CA GLY A 102 -9.14 21.04 -3.43
C GLY A 102 -8.05 20.02 -3.07
N MET A 103 -8.15 19.36 -1.91
CA MET A 103 -7.20 18.35 -1.43
C MET A 103 -7.94 17.04 -1.14
N PRO A 104 -7.54 15.91 -1.75
CA PRO A 104 -8.13 14.62 -1.45
C PRO A 104 -7.83 14.08 -0.04
N SER A 105 -8.66 13.14 0.41
CA SER A 105 -8.51 12.44 1.69
C SER A 105 -7.45 11.32 1.61
N PHE A 106 -6.19 11.66 1.87
CA PHE A 106 -5.05 10.72 1.77
C PHE A 106 -4.79 9.85 3.02
N LYS A 107 -5.42 10.13 4.16
CA LYS A 107 -5.12 9.46 5.44
C LYS A 107 -6.40 9.09 6.18
N GLY A 108 -6.34 8.01 6.95
CA GLY A 108 -7.46 7.56 7.77
C GLY A 108 -8.50 6.78 6.97
N ILE A 109 -8.10 6.19 5.84
CA ILE A 109 -9.02 5.54 4.91
C ILE A 109 -9.33 4.12 5.41
N PRO A 110 -10.59 3.74 5.60
CA PRO A 110 -10.95 2.37 5.91
C PRO A 110 -10.50 1.43 4.80
N ALA A 111 -9.75 0.40 5.17
CA ALA A 111 -9.17 -0.55 4.24
C ALA A 111 -9.29 -1.98 4.75
N THR A 112 -9.02 -2.92 3.85
CA THR A 112 -8.83 -4.32 4.18
C THR A 112 -7.50 -4.81 3.63
N VAL A 113 -6.87 -5.73 4.36
CA VAL A 113 -5.60 -6.34 3.97
C VAL A 113 -5.72 -7.86 4.05
N GLU A 114 -5.22 -8.55 3.03
CA GLU A 114 -5.23 -10.00 2.91
C GLU A 114 -3.93 -10.53 2.28
N PRO A 115 -3.48 -11.76 2.60
CA PRO A 115 -2.30 -12.35 2.01
C PRO A 115 -2.44 -12.56 0.50
N ALA A 116 -1.44 -12.13 -0.26
CA ALA A 116 -1.40 -12.29 -1.71
C ALA A 116 -0.05 -12.84 -2.21
N PRO A 117 0.45 -13.97 -1.65
CA PRO A 117 1.78 -14.50 -2.00
C PRO A 117 1.91 -14.86 -3.48
N ASP A 118 0.81 -15.22 -4.13
CA ASP A 118 0.77 -15.65 -5.54
C ASP A 118 0.58 -14.48 -6.52
N LYS A 119 0.39 -13.24 -6.02
CA LYS A 119 0.20 -12.06 -6.86
C LYS A 119 1.47 -11.20 -6.87
N PRO A 120 1.99 -10.80 -8.04
CA PRO A 120 3.14 -9.91 -8.10
C PRO A 120 2.75 -8.49 -7.68
N VAL A 121 3.73 -7.76 -7.13
CA VAL A 121 3.66 -6.30 -7.09
C VAL A 121 3.92 -5.81 -8.51
N LEU A 122 2.90 -5.20 -9.14
CA LEU A 122 3.03 -4.66 -10.49
C LEU A 122 4.13 -3.60 -10.53
N GLY A 123 4.88 -3.55 -11.64
CA GLY A 123 5.83 -2.47 -11.90
C GLY A 123 5.13 -1.14 -12.22
N LEU A 124 5.90 -0.05 -12.28
CA LEU A 124 5.36 1.29 -12.55
C LEU A 124 4.57 1.35 -13.86
N GLU A 125 5.13 0.85 -14.96
CA GLU A 125 4.49 0.90 -16.28
C GLU A 125 3.22 0.04 -16.34
N GLU A 126 3.26 -1.15 -15.75
CA GLU A 126 2.12 -2.07 -15.68
C GLU A 126 0.98 -1.43 -14.87
N LEU A 127 1.29 -0.84 -13.71
CA LEU A 127 0.31 -0.17 -12.87
C LEU A 127 -0.26 1.08 -13.53
N LEU A 128 0.55 1.85 -14.27
CA LEU A 128 0.03 2.99 -15.04
C LEU A 128 -0.96 2.53 -16.12
N LYS A 129 -0.69 1.40 -16.79
CA LYS A 129 -1.61 0.83 -17.79
C LYS A 129 -2.93 0.43 -17.14
N THR A 130 -2.94 -0.13 -15.93
CA THR A 130 -4.20 -0.50 -15.26
C THR A 130 -5.00 0.72 -14.77
N VAL A 131 -4.33 1.80 -14.38
CA VAL A 131 -5.00 3.00 -13.83
C VAL A 131 -5.49 3.96 -14.93
N PHE A 132 -4.70 4.15 -15.99
CA PHE A 132 -4.94 5.24 -16.97
C PHE A 132 -5.28 4.79 -18.37
N ARG A 133 -5.02 3.53 -18.75
CA ARG A 133 -5.33 3.07 -20.11
C ARG A 133 -6.82 2.74 -20.19
N LYS A 134 -7.59 3.65 -20.81
CA LYS A 134 -8.92 3.29 -21.34
C LYS A 134 -8.71 2.20 -22.41
N GLY A 135 -9.58 1.19 -22.38
CA GLY A 135 -9.68 0.17 -23.44
C GLY A 135 -9.86 0.81 -24.82
#